data_AF-A0AAV7FLQ1-F1
#
_entry.id   AF-A0AAV7FLQ1-F1
#
_cell.length_a   1.000
_cell.length_b   1.000
_cell.length_c   1.000
_cell.angle_alpha   90.00
_cell.angle_beta   90.00
_cell.angle_gamma   90.00
#
_symmetry.space_group_name_H-M   'P 1'
#
loop_
_entity.id
_entity.type
_entity.pdbx_description
1 polymer ?
#
loop_
_entity_poly.entity_id
_entity_poly.type
_entity_poly.pdbx_seq_one_letter_code
_entity_poly.pdbx_strand_id
1 'polypeptide(L)'
;MPSPPPSPNPKRRAKAKKPDRQSPPFRILREPSPSLFPSRGEILKLLLIVFIAASVAVACSFVSGILSRRPKPFCDSGQDSQDIDICEPCPEKGWCSNGKLECLHGYKKQGRICIENGQLHQTAKKLAKVVEDDVCGSYAEVLCNGAGKIWVCYLDKPHGFDLLIYRTSEGDVVKILDDYKAREDIRIEDDNYKLTIHKALETVQGSLEKKADSNGSKEYKCPQPLAELHRPLDCCIRQWLYRHILLVTGVFTIVLCLTRFFWILHRKKFVSTRAEKLYDEVCEILEENAVRARTKNEGKPWVVASWLRDHLLLPRERKDYTLWKKVEELIQEDSRIDQYPKLIKGESKIRMAL
;
A
#
# COMPACT_ATOMS: atom_id res chain seq x y z
N MET A 1 73.82 -118.30 62.42
CA MET A 1 73.62 -117.96 63.86
C MET A 1 73.76 -116.45 64.01
N PRO A 2 73.10 -115.78 64.98
CA PRO A 2 72.22 -116.32 66.02
C PRO A 2 70.71 -115.95 65.80
N SER A 3 69.95 -115.81 66.90
CA SER A 3 68.49 -115.99 67.06
C SER A 3 67.57 -114.79 66.67
N PRO A 4 66.23 -114.99 66.53
CA PRO A 4 65.23 -113.95 66.19
C PRO A 4 64.66 -113.22 67.44
N PRO A 5 63.70 -112.27 67.29
CA PRO A 5 62.28 -112.61 67.57
C PRO A 5 61.28 -111.86 66.58
N PRO A 6 60.00 -111.49 66.87
CA PRO A 6 58.88 -112.04 66.08
C PRO A 6 57.73 -111.09 65.59
N SER A 7 56.80 -111.70 64.83
CA SER A 7 55.31 -111.56 64.75
C SER A 7 54.58 -110.69 65.82
N PRO A 8 53.33 -110.17 65.61
CA PRO A 8 52.32 -110.46 64.56
C PRO A 8 51.83 -109.15 63.83
N ASN A 9 50.71 -109.02 63.08
CA ASN A 9 49.42 -109.73 63.01
C ASN A 9 48.70 -109.51 61.64
N PRO A 10 47.77 -110.39 61.18
CA PRO A 10 47.13 -110.28 59.85
C PRO A 10 45.60 -110.03 59.90
N LYS A 11 44.97 -109.82 58.71
CA LYS A 11 43.88 -110.65 58.11
C LYS A 11 43.41 -110.03 56.76
N ARG A 12 43.32 -110.79 55.64
CA ARG A 12 42.16 -111.61 55.12
C ARG A 12 40.86 -110.79 55.00
N ARG A 13 40.00 -110.88 53.96
CA ARG A 13 39.89 -111.64 52.66
C ARG A 13 38.82 -110.87 51.82
N ALA A 14 38.54 -111.04 50.51
CA ALA A 14 38.95 -111.91 49.38
C ALA A 14 39.00 -111.01 48.09
N LYS A 15 39.07 -111.34 46.78
CA LYS A 15 38.87 -112.52 45.89
C LYS A 15 37.40 -112.97 45.62
N ALA A 16 36.91 -113.17 44.38
CA ALA A 16 37.54 -113.04 43.04
C ALA A 16 36.53 -113.06 41.84
N LYS A 17 37.01 -112.61 40.64
CA LYS A 17 36.52 -112.89 39.24
C LYS A 17 35.06 -112.53 38.88
N LYS A 18 34.72 -112.02 37.67
CA LYS A 18 35.44 -111.53 36.47
C LYS A 18 34.89 -110.14 36.09
N PRO A 19 35.58 -109.29 35.30
CA PRO A 19 34.98 -108.09 34.72
C PRO A 19 34.14 -108.39 33.48
N ASP A 20 33.01 -107.69 33.35
CA ASP A 20 32.20 -107.54 32.12
C ASP A 20 31.85 -106.03 31.96
N ARG A 21 31.03 -105.69 30.97
CA ARG A 21 30.84 -104.36 30.37
C ARG A 21 30.13 -103.28 31.22
N GLN A 22 30.34 -102.03 30.74
CA GLN A 22 29.49 -100.82 30.85
C GLN A 22 29.52 -99.94 32.14
N SER A 23 30.19 -98.78 32.00
CA SER A 23 29.83 -97.38 32.40
C SER A 23 28.68 -97.12 33.41
N PRO A 24 28.76 -96.13 34.35
CA PRO A 24 28.82 -94.70 33.98
C PRO A 24 29.73 -93.77 34.90
N PRO A 25 29.41 -92.53 35.40
CA PRO A 25 30.26 -91.33 35.14
C PRO A 25 30.64 -90.43 36.38
N PHE A 26 31.17 -89.20 36.10
CA PHE A 26 31.54 -88.06 37.00
C PHE A 26 32.86 -88.19 37.82
N ARG A 27 33.61 -87.12 38.18
CA ARG A 27 33.92 -85.77 37.60
C ARG A 27 35.08 -85.11 38.41
N ILE A 28 35.59 -83.95 37.91
CA ILE A 28 36.29 -82.85 38.65
C ILE A 28 37.85 -82.81 38.73
N LEU A 29 38.35 -81.61 38.42
CA LEU A 29 39.67 -80.94 38.61
C LEU A 29 41.00 -81.54 38.10
N ARG A 30 41.69 -80.73 37.28
CA ARG A 30 43.15 -80.69 37.07
C ARG A 30 43.54 -79.25 36.69
N GLU A 31 44.65 -78.73 37.24
CA GLU A 31 45.08 -77.33 37.03
C GLU A 31 45.81 -77.10 35.67
N PRO A 32 45.75 -75.87 35.12
CA PRO A 32 46.43 -75.48 33.88
C PRO A 32 47.77 -74.74 34.10
N SER A 33 48.65 -74.77 33.09
CA SER A 33 49.94 -74.07 33.08
C SER A 33 49.83 -72.61 32.59
N PRO A 34 50.70 -71.68 33.05
CA PRO A 34 50.63 -70.27 32.67
C PRO A 34 51.45 -69.92 31.40
N SER A 35 50.76 -69.50 30.34
CA SER A 35 51.36 -68.75 29.22
C SER A 35 50.30 -67.81 28.62
N LEU A 36 50.11 -66.64 29.24
CA LEU A 36 48.87 -65.86 29.17
C LEU A 36 49.02 -64.44 28.58
N PHE A 37 50.11 -64.16 27.86
CA PHE A 37 50.40 -62.81 27.32
C PHE A 37 50.86 -62.87 25.86
N PRO A 38 50.12 -62.25 24.90
CA PRO A 38 50.54 -62.14 23.50
C PRO A 38 51.68 -61.12 23.33
N SER A 39 52.44 -61.23 22.23
CA SER A 39 53.56 -60.33 21.98
C SER A 39 53.11 -58.91 21.60
N ARG A 40 53.98 -57.90 21.83
CA ARG A 40 53.68 -56.50 21.45
C ARG A 40 53.32 -56.33 19.96
N GLY A 41 53.92 -57.13 19.07
CA GLY A 41 53.63 -57.11 17.64
C GLY A 41 52.25 -57.67 17.29
N GLU A 42 51.80 -58.71 18.01
CA GLU A 42 50.45 -59.27 17.85
C GLU A 42 49.38 -58.34 18.43
N ILE A 43 49.64 -57.72 19.58
CA ILE A 43 48.75 -56.71 20.18
C ILE A 43 48.56 -55.53 19.20
N LEU A 44 49.64 -55.02 18.59
CA LEU A 44 49.54 -53.95 17.60
C LEU A 44 48.78 -54.38 16.32
N LYS A 45 48.96 -55.61 15.84
CA LYS A 45 48.17 -56.15 14.71
C LYS A 45 46.69 -56.27 15.07
N LEU A 46 46.37 -56.77 16.26
CA LEU A 46 44.99 -56.88 16.74
C LEU A 46 44.33 -55.50 16.89
N LEU A 47 45.02 -54.52 17.46
CA LEU A 47 44.54 -53.14 17.57
C LEU A 47 44.31 -52.51 16.19
N LEU A 48 45.20 -52.75 15.21
CA LEU A 48 45.02 -52.27 13.84
C LEU A 48 43.80 -52.91 13.16
N ILE A 49 43.61 -54.23 13.32
CA ILE A 49 42.44 -54.95 12.79
C ILE A 49 41.14 -54.44 13.43
N VAL A 50 41.12 -54.24 14.75
CA VAL A 50 39.98 -53.67 15.47
C VAL A 50 39.69 -52.24 15.02
N PHE A 51 40.72 -51.41 14.81
CA PHE A 51 40.55 -50.03 14.34
C PHE A 51 40.00 -49.97 12.91
N ILE A 52 40.48 -50.83 12.00
CA ILE A 52 39.95 -50.96 10.64
C ILE A 52 38.50 -51.46 10.67
N ALA A 53 38.19 -52.50 11.45
CA ALA A 53 36.84 -53.02 11.58
C ALA A 53 35.86 -51.98 12.15
N ALA A 54 36.29 -51.22 13.17
CA ALA A 54 35.51 -50.13 13.75
C ALA A 54 35.30 -48.97 12.76
N SER A 55 36.33 -48.55 12.02
CA SER A 55 36.20 -47.48 11.04
C SER A 55 35.28 -47.84 9.87
N VAL A 56 35.36 -49.10 9.39
CA VAL A 56 34.42 -49.64 8.40
C VAL A 56 33.00 -49.72 8.95
N ALA A 57 32.79 -50.19 10.19
CA ALA A 57 31.47 -50.25 10.81
C ALA A 57 30.84 -48.85 10.99
N VAL A 58 31.63 -47.85 11.40
CA VAL A 58 31.19 -46.45 11.51
C VAL A 58 30.89 -45.86 10.13
N ALA A 59 31.73 -46.08 9.13
CA ALA A 59 31.50 -45.59 7.77
C ALA A 59 30.23 -46.21 7.15
N CYS A 60 30.06 -47.54 7.26
CA CYS A 60 28.86 -48.22 6.79
C CYS A 60 27.58 -47.77 7.51
N SER A 61 27.60 -47.67 8.85
CA SER A 61 26.43 -47.20 9.60
C SER A 61 26.10 -45.73 9.36
N PHE A 62 27.09 -44.86 9.10
CA PHE A 62 26.86 -43.47 8.68
C PHE A 62 26.27 -43.38 7.27
N VAL A 63 26.81 -44.14 6.30
CA VAL A 63 26.27 -44.19 4.93
C VAL A 63 24.86 -44.77 4.89
N SER A 64 24.59 -45.87 5.61
CA SER A 64 23.23 -46.39 5.81
C SER A 64 22.33 -45.35 6.47
N GLY A 65 22.81 -44.65 7.51
CA GLY A 65 22.08 -43.57 8.18
C GLY A 65 21.75 -42.37 7.28
N ILE A 66 22.43 -42.19 6.15
CA ILE A 66 22.10 -41.20 5.11
C ILE A 66 21.17 -41.80 4.05
N LEU A 67 21.38 -43.05 3.61
CA LEU A 67 20.50 -43.72 2.65
C LEU A 67 19.08 -43.94 3.20
N SER A 68 18.96 -44.36 4.46
CA SER A 68 17.69 -44.50 5.18
C SER A 68 17.01 -43.17 5.51
N ARG A 69 17.64 -42.02 5.24
CA ARG A 69 17.02 -40.68 5.36
C ARG A 69 16.41 -40.17 4.06
N ARG A 70 16.38 -40.96 2.97
CA ARG A 70 15.57 -40.60 1.81
C ARG A 70 14.09 -40.59 2.23
N PRO A 71 13.37 -39.46 2.12
CA PRO A 71 11.97 -39.40 2.52
C PRO A 71 11.13 -40.27 1.58
N LYS A 72 10.04 -40.86 2.08
CA LYS A 72 9.20 -41.74 1.26
C LYS A 72 8.62 -40.99 0.05
N PRO A 73 8.40 -41.67 -1.09
CA PRO A 73 7.56 -41.12 -2.15
C PRO A 73 6.13 -40.91 -1.61
N PHE A 74 5.36 -40.02 -2.24
CA PHE A 74 3.92 -39.97 -1.98
C PHE A 74 3.20 -41.14 -2.66
N CYS A 75 2.04 -41.53 -2.13
CA CYS A 75 1.11 -42.43 -2.82
C CYS A 75 0.36 -41.64 -3.90
N ASP A 76 0.14 -42.23 -5.07
CA ASP A 76 -0.51 -41.56 -6.19
C ASP A 76 -2.03 -41.38 -5.97
N SER A 77 -2.58 -40.26 -6.44
CA SER A 77 -3.96 -39.86 -6.15
C SER A 77 -4.99 -40.68 -6.95
N GLY A 78 -5.78 -41.50 -6.26
CA GLY A 78 -6.94 -42.19 -6.82
C GLY A 78 -6.82 -43.71 -6.99
N GLN A 79 -5.81 -44.35 -6.38
CA GLN A 79 -5.65 -45.81 -6.38
C GLN A 79 -5.98 -46.39 -4.99
N ASP A 80 -6.73 -47.49 -4.94
CA ASP A 80 -7.09 -48.14 -3.66
C ASP A 80 -5.86 -48.64 -2.91
N SER A 81 -5.75 -48.27 -1.64
CA SER A 81 -4.49 -48.24 -0.90
C SER A 81 -4.10 -49.58 -0.27
N GLN A 82 -3.41 -50.43 -1.05
CA GLN A 82 -2.81 -51.66 -0.54
C GLN A 82 -1.34 -51.49 -0.10
N ASP A 83 -0.60 -50.50 -0.63
CA ASP A 83 0.85 -50.29 -0.38
C ASP A 83 1.19 -49.16 0.62
N ILE A 84 0.37 -48.98 1.67
CA ILE A 84 0.52 -47.88 2.67
C ILE A 84 1.88 -47.93 3.40
N ASP A 85 2.51 -49.11 3.52
CA ASP A 85 3.82 -49.24 4.14
C ASP A 85 4.97 -48.68 3.28
N ILE A 86 4.79 -48.51 1.97
CA ILE A 86 5.86 -48.12 1.04
C ILE A 86 5.89 -46.60 0.82
N CYS A 87 4.72 -45.96 0.70
CA CYS A 87 4.57 -44.53 0.40
C CYS A 87 3.98 -43.73 1.57
N GLU A 88 4.12 -42.41 1.55
CA GLU A 88 3.36 -41.50 2.43
C GLU A 88 2.04 -41.11 1.73
N PRO A 89 0.89 -41.07 2.44
CA PRO A 89 -0.37 -40.65 1.84
C PRO A 89 -0.27 -39.23 1.26
N CYS A 90 -0.95 -38.98 0.14
CA CYS A 90 -0.96 -37.65 -0.47
C CYS A 90 -1.62 -36.64 0.50
N PRO A 91 -0.96 -35.51 0.82
CA PRO A 91 -1.50 -34.51 1.75
C PRO A 91 -2.74 -33.81 1.17
N GLU A 92 -3.59 -33.31 2.06
CA GLU A 92 -4.77 -32.53 1.67
C GLU A 92 -4.41 -31.35 0.76
N LYS A 93 -5.28 -31.10 -0.22
CA LYS A 93 -5.13 -30.06 -1.25
C LYS A 93 -3.87 -30.22 -2.15
N GLY A 94 -3.25 -31.40 -2.10
CA GLY A 94 -2.27 -31.86 -3.07
C GLY A 94 -2.88 -32.75 -4.15
N TRP A 95 -2.14 -32.90 -5.25
CA TRP A 95 -2.27 -33.97 -6.23
C TRP A 95 -0.94 -34.72 -6.29
N CYS A 96 -0.95 -36.05 -6.27
CA CYS A 96 0.26 -36.85 -6.25
C CYS A 96 0.32 -37.77 -7.47
N SER A 97 1.43 -37.71 -8.20
CA SER A 97 1.71 -38.62 -9.31
C SER A 97 3.20 -39.00 -9.40
N ASN A 98 3.48 -40.27 -9.68
CA ASN A 98 4.81 -40.88 -9.65
C ASN A 98 5.60 -40.50 -8.38
N GLY A 99 4.93 -40.47 -7.22
CA GLY A 99 5.51 -40.09 -5.94
C GLY A 99 5.89 -38.61 -5.77
N LYS A 100 5.55 -37.73 -6.72
CA LYS A 100 5.72 -36.28 -6.64
C LYS A 100 4.42 -35.63 -6.17
N LEU A 101 4.53 -34.77 -5.15
CA LEU A 101 3.48 -33.83 -4.76
C LEU A 101 3.48 -32.59 -5.64
N GLU A 102 2.36 -32.32 -6.28
CA GLU A 102 1.96 -31.03 -6.84
C GLU A 102 0.80 -30.47 -6.00
N CYS A 103 0.59 -29.15 -5.99
CA CYS A 103 -0.48 -28.53 -5.20
C CYS A 103 -1.62 -28.10 -6.10
N LEU A 104 -2.86 -28.23 -5.62
CA LEU A 104 -4.03 -27.71 -6.34
C LEU A 104 -3.93 -26.18 -6.47
N HIS A 105 -4.56 -25.64 -7.53
CA HIS A 105 -4.66 -24.20 -7.77
C HIS A 105 -5.07 -23.45 -6.50
N GLY A 106 -4.40 -22.32 -6.23
CA GLY A 106 -4.56 -21.57 -4.98
C GLY A 106 -3.59 -21.97 -3.85
N TYR A 107 -2.95 -23.15 -3.91
CA TYR A 107 -2.06 -23.65 -2.86
C TYR A 107 -0.59 -23.66 -3.30
N LYS A 108 0.31 -23.28 -2.39
CA LYS A 108 1.75 -23.27 -2.58
C LYS A 108 2.40 -24.41 -1.80
N LYS A 109 3.31 -25.12 -2.44
CA LYS A 109 4.08 -26.21 -1.82
C LYS A 109 5.06 -25.65 -0.79
N GLN A 110 4.92 -26.07 0.47
CA GLN A 110 5.83 -25.73 1.55
C GLN A 110 6.36 -27.04 2.18
N GLY A 111 7.52 -27.48 1.70
CA GLY A 111 8.09 -28.78 2.07
C GLY A 111 7.27 -29.95 1.51
N ARG A 112 6.63 -30.71 2.41
CA ARG A 112 5.80 -31.89 2.11
C ARG A 112 4.29 -31.63 2.21
N ILE A 113 3.85 -30.38 2.39
CA ILE A 113 2.43 -30.00 2.45
C ILE A 113 2.09 -28.86 1.49
N CYS A 114 0.82 -28.73 1.15
CA CYS A 114 0.25 -27.65 0.34
C CYS A 114 -0.46 -26.66 1.27
N ILE A 115 0.01 -25.41 1.32
CA ILE A 115 -0.56 -24.35 2.17
C ILE A 115 -1.21 -23.30 1.27
N GLU A 116 -2.35 -22.72 1.67
CA GLU A 116 -3.01 -21.69 0.87
C GLU A 116 -2.04 -20.53 0.57
N ASN A 117 -1.98 -20.10 -0.70
CA ASN A 117 -1.06 -19.06 -1.11
C ASN A 117 -1.60 -17.69 -0.65
N GLY A 118 -1.04 -17.20 0.47
CA GLY A 118 -1.41 -15.89 1.04
C GLY A 118 -1.31 -14.72 0.06
N GLN A 119 -0.46 -14.80 -0.97
CA GLN A 119 -0.39 -13.80 -2.04
C GLN A 119 -1.67 -13.82 -2.90
N LEU A 120 -2.19 -15.00 -3.28
CA LEU A 120 -3.44 -15.11 -4.03
C LEU A 120 -4.65 -14.67 -3.17
N HIS A 121 -4.65 -14.95 -1.87
CA HIS A 121 -5.70 -14.41 -0.98
C HIS A 121 -5.63 -12.88 -0.86
N GLN A 122 -4.43 -12.29 -0.77
CA GLN A 122 -4.25 -10.84 -0.76
C GLN A 122 -4.66 -10.20 -2.10
N THR A 123 -4.32 -10.81 -3.24
CA THR A 123 -4.77 -10.32 -4.55
C THR A 123 -6.27 -10.45 -4.71
N ALA A 124 -6.89 -11.56 -4.29
CA ALA A 124 -8.36 -11.70 -4.29
C ALA A 124 -9.01 -10.59 -3.45
N LYS A 125 -8.42 -10.21 -2.31
CA LYS A 125 -8.89 -9.10 -1.47
C LYS A 125 -8.65 -7.71 -2.09
N LYS A 126 -7.62 -7.53 -2.93
CA LYS A 126 -7.47 -6.32 -3.78
C LYS A 126 -8.57 -6.27 -4.83
N LEU A 127 -8.71 -7.32 -5.64
CA LEU A 127 -9.68 -7.40 -6.74
C LEU A 127 -11.11 -7.23 -6.24
N ALA A 128 -11.43 -7.80 -5.06
CA ALA A 128 -12.72 -7.60 -4.40
C ALA A 128 -13.02 -6.12 -4.14
N LYS A 129 -12.03 -5.35 -3.67
CA LYS A 129 -12.18 -3.89 -3.50
C LYS A 129 -12.34 -3.16 -4.82
N VAL A 130 -11.54 -3.48 -5.85
CA VAL A 130 -11.67 -2.84 -7.17
C VAL A 130 -13.08 -2.99 -7.74
N VAL A 131 -13.69 -4.16 -7.56
CA VAL A 131 -15.08 -4.41 -7.99
C VAL A 131 -16.11 -3.71 -7.09
N GLU A 132 -15.90 -3.66 -5.77
CA GLU A 132 -16.78 -2.92 -4.86
C GLU A 132 -16.74 -1.40 -5.13
N ASP A 133 -15.54 -0.83 -5.24
CA ASP A 133 -15.28 0.58 -5.53
C ASP A 133 -15.90 1.00 -6.87
N ASP A 134 -15.79 0.19 -7.93
CA ASP A 134 -16.35 0.47 -9.27
C ASP A 134 -17.88 0.31 -9.33
N VAL A 135 -18.44 -0.77 -8.78
CA VAL A 135 -19.90 -1.00 -8.78
C VAL A 135 -20.61 0.01 -7.87
N CYS A 136 -20.02 0.37 -6.73
CA CYS A 136 -20.53 1.42 -5.86
C CYS A 136 -20.33 2.82 -6.45
N GLY A 137 -19.20 3.10 -7.11
CA GLY A 137 -18.96 4.35 -7.84
C GLY A 137 -19.96 4.55 -8.98
N SER A 138 -20.18 3.53 -9.80
CA SER A 138 -21.18 3.52 -10.87
C SER A 138 -22.59 3.81 -10.35
N TYR A 139 -23.01 3.18 -9.25
CA TYR A 139 -24.31 3.49 -8.63
C TYR A 139 -24.33 4.90 -8.02
N ALA A 140 -23.22 5.37 -7.45
CA ALA A 140 -23.11 6.72 -6.89
C ALA A 140 -23.23 7.81 -7.98
N GLU A 141 -22.69 7.59 -9.18
CA GLU A 141 -22.92 8.48 -10.33
C GLU A 141 -24.40 8.51 -10.76
N VAL A 142 -25.10 7.37 -10.72
CA VAL A 142 -26.55 7.32 -10.98
C VAL A 142 -27.34 8.08 -9.90
N LEU A 143 -26.95 7.99 -8.62
CA LEU A 143 -27.55 8.78 -7.53
C LEU A 143 -27.31 10.31 -7.69
N CYS A 144 -26.32 10.71 -8.49
CA CYS A 144 -25.95 12.09 -8.74
C CYS A 144 -26.57 12.68 -10.01
N ASN A 145 -26.51 11.94 -11.12
CA ASN A 145 -26.93 12.41 -12.46
C ASN A 145 -28.28 11.83 -12.92
N GLY A 146 -28.82 10.83 -12.22
CA GLY A 146 -30.08 10.15 -12.59
C GLY A 146 -30.00 9.23 -13.81
N ALA A 147 -28.80 9.04 -14.40
CA ALA A 147 -28.58 8.28 -15.62
C ALA A 147 -27.36 7.35 -15.49
N GLY A 148 -27.51 6.10 -15.94
CA GLY A 148 -26.47 5.05 -15.91
C GLY A 148 -27.05 3.67 -15.56
N LYS A 149 -26.19 2.65 -15.42
CA LYS A 149 -26.58 1.30 -14.97
C LYS A 149 -26.46 1.19 -13.44
N ILE A 150 -27.50 0.67 -12.76
CA ILE A 150 -27.46 0.33 -11.32
C ILE A 150 -27.07 -1.14 -11.10
N TRP A 151 -27.40 -2.00 -12.06
CA TRP A 151 -27.12 -3.43 -12.03
C TRP A 151 -25.97 -3.73 -13.00
N VAL A 152 -24.98 -4.48 -12.51
CA VAL A 152 -23.76 -4.83 -13.26
C VAL A 152 -23.72 -6.35 -13.46
N CYS A 153 -23.51 -6.80 -14.70
CA CYS A 153 -23.62 -8.22 -15.04
C CYS A 153 -22.31 -8.98 -14.79
N TYR A 154 -22.41 -10.08 -14.04
CA TYR A 154 -21.34 -11.07 -13.94
C TYR A 154 -21.67 -12.34 -14.71
N LEU A 155 -20.77 -12.76 -15.60
CA LEU A 155 -20.75 -14.08 -16.21
C LEU A 155 -19.35 -14.67 -16.18
N ASP A 156 -19.25 -15.81 -15.49
CA ASP A 156 -18.35 -16.90 -15.84
C ASP A 156 -19.21 -18.16 -15.90
N LYS A 157 -19.01 -18.99 -16.92
CA LYS A 157 -19.68 -20.28 -17.14
C LYS A 157 -18.73 -21.24 -17.85
N PRO A 158 -17.89 -21.99 -17.10
CA PRO A 158 -17.05 -23.04 -17.66
C PRO A 158 -17.81 -24.39 -17.65
N HIS A 159 -18.89 -24.51 -18.43
CA HIS A 159 -19.63 -25.77 -18.58
C HIS A 159 -20.39 -25.87 -19.90
N GLY A 160 -20.26 -27.02 -20.56
CA GLY A 160 -21.08 -27.40 -21.73
C GLY A 160 -20.35 -27.26 -23.06
N PHE A 161 -20.05 -28.40 -23.67
CA PHE A 161 -19.62 -28.52 -25.05
C PHE A 161 -20.78 -28.19 -26.00
N ASP A 162 -20.46 -27.49 -27.09
CA ASP A 162 -21.22 -27.30 -28.35
C ASP A 162 -22.21 -26.11 -28.52
N LEU A 163 -22.30 -25.71 -29.79
CA LEU A 163 -23.35 -24.99 -30.52
C LEU A 163 -23.70 -23.50 -30.21
N LEU A 164 -23.00 -22.64 -30.96
CA LEU A 164 -23.50 -21.45 -31.69
C LEU A 164 -23.74 -20.08 -31.01
N ILE A 165 -23.64 -19.07 -31.89
CA ILE A 165 -23.90 -17.63 -31.77
C ILE A 165 -22.87 -16.81 -30.97
N TYR A 166 -22.05 -16.11 -31.75
CA TYR A 166 -21.05 -15.12 -31.35
C TYR A 166 -21.72 -13.90 -30.68
N ARG A 167 -21.81 -13.89 -29.34
CA ARG A 167 -22.19 -12.70 -28.56
C ARG A 167 -21.30 -12.57 -27.32
N THR A 168 -20.10 -12.06 -27.53
CA THR A 168 -19.15 -11.67 -26.48
C THR A 168 -19.67 -10.47 -25.68
N SER A 169 -20.64 -10.74 -24.81
CA SER A 169 -20.76 -10.01 -23.55
C SER A 169 -19.83 -10.69 -22.55
N GLU A 170 -18.56 -10.28 -22.56
CA GLU A 170 -17.72 -10.40 -21.36
C GLU A 170 -18.51 -9.81 -20.19
N GLY A 171 -18.43 -10.43 -18.99
CA GLY A 171 -19.08 -9.84 -17.82
C GLY A 171 -18.50 -8.44 -17.59
N ASP A 172 -19.33 -7.43 -17.35
CA ASP A 172 -18.90 -6.03 -17.17
C ASP A 172 -17.74 -5.97 -16.14
N VAL A 173 -17.85 -6.77 -15.07
CA VAL A 173 -16.86 -6.95 -14.00
C VAL A 173 -15.57 -7.66 -14.43
N VAL A 174 -15.64 -8.66 -15.32
CA VAL A 174 -14.44 -9.38 -15.82
C VAL A 174 -13.54 -8.41 -16.58
N LYS A 175 -14.16 -7.54 -17.39
CA LYS A 175 -13.44 -6.48 -18.09
C LYS A 175 -12.78 -5.48 -17.13
N ILE A 176 -13.49 -5.04 -16.07
CA ILE A 176 -12.91 -4.16 -15.03
C ILE A 176 -11.67 -4.81 -14.38
N LEU A 177 -11.73 -6.12 -14.14
CA LEU A 177 -10.62 -6.89 -13.56
C LEU A 177 -9.43 -7.02 -14.54
N ASP A 178 -9.68 -7.23 -15.83
CA ASP A 178 -8.63 -7.32 -16.85
C ASP A 178 -7.99 -5.96 -17.17
N ASP A 179 -8.78 -4.88 -17.23
CA ASP A 179 -8.28 -3.50 -17.32
C ASP A 179 -7.40 -3.15 -16.09
N TYR A 180 -7.72 -3.69 -14.90
CA TYR A 180 -6.89 -3.55 -13.70
C TYR A 180 -5.62 -4.42 -13.74
N LYS A 181 -5.72 -5.68 -14.19
CA LYS A 181 -4.58 -6.61 -14.39
C LYS A 181 -3.53 -5.99 -15.32
N ALA A 182 -3.98 -5.36 -16.41
CA ALA A 182 -3.15 -4.65 -17.37
C ALA A 182 -2.52 -3.38 -16.78
N ARG A 183 -3.21 -2.67 -15.88
CA ARG A 183 -2.72 -1.43 -15.25
C ARG A 183 -1.66 -1.67 -14.17
N GLU A 184 -1.74 -2.76 -13.40
CA GLU A 184 -0.85 -3.04 -12.26
C GLU A 184 0.27 -4.07 -12.55
N ASP A 185 0.48 -4.49 -13.82
CA ASP A 185 1.40 -5.57 -14.26
C ASP A 185 1.30 -6.82 -13.37
N ILE A 186 0.06 -7.32 -13.19
CA ILE A 186 -0.21 -8.44 -12.27
C ILE A 186 0.23 -9.75 -12.90
N ARG A 187 1.49 -10.13 -12.64
CA ARG A 187 2.10 -11.39 -13.08
C ARG A 187 1.57 -12.58 -12.29
N ILE A 188 0.35 -12.99 -12.59
CA ILE A 188 -0.30 -14.21 -12.13
C ILE A 188 -0.68 -15.05 -13.34
N GLU A 189 -0.30 -16.32 -13.28
CA GLU A 189 -0.61 -17.39 -14.23
C GLU A 189 -2.14 -17.59 -14.37
N ASP A 190 -2.65 -17.75 -15.59
CA ASP A 190 -4.07 -17.45 -15.87
C ASP A 190 -5.09 -18.34 -15.13
N ASP A 191 -4.76 -19.59 -14.82
CA ASP A 191 -5.62 -20.46 -14.01
C ASP A 191 -5.65 -20.05 -12.53
N ASN A 192 -4.50 -19.60 -12.00
CA ASN A 192 -4.43 -18.97 -10.69
C ASN A 192 -5.14 -17.60 -10.67
N TYR A 193 -5.14 -16.87 -11.79
CA TYR A 193 -5.85 -15.59 -11.94
C TYR A 193 -7.38 -15.79 -11.93
N LYS A 194 -7.92 -16.74 -12.71
CA LYS A 194 -9.35 -17.11 -12.68
C LYS A 194 -9.83 -17.52 -11.28
N LEU A 195 -9.05 -18.34 -10.58
CA LEU A 195 -9.37 -18.73 -9.19
C LEU A 195 -9.35 -17.51 -8.24
N THR A 196 -8.42 -16.58 -8.45
CA THR A 196 -8.32 -15.33 -7.67
C THR A 196 -9.55 -14.44 -7.91
N ILE A 197 -10.03 -14.35 -9.15
CA ILE A 197 -11.29 -13.67 -9.51
C ILE A 197 -12.47 -14.34 -8.80
N HIS A 198 -12.62 -15.67 -8.88
CA HIS A 198 -13.72 -16.37 -8.21
C HIS A 198 -13.74 -16.09 -6.69
N LYS A 199 -12.58 -16.16 -6.02
CA LYS A 199 -12.47 -15.88 -4.58
C LYS A 199 -12.72 -14.41 -4.22
N ALA A 200 -12.37 -13.48 -5.13
CA ALA A 200 -12.72 -12.07 -4.98
C ALA A 200 -14.24 -11.86 -5.02
N LEU A 201 -14.92 -12.45 -6.01
CA LEU A 201 -16.37 -12.34 -6.19
C LEU A 201 -17.17 -13.03 -5.08
N GLU A 202 -16.69 -14.15 -4.55
CA GLU A 202 -17.27 -14.80 -3.38
C GLU A 202 -17.22 -13.88 -2.15
N THR A 203 -16.16 -13.09 -2.01
CA THR A 203 -16.03 -12.05 -0.96
C THR A 203 -17.04 -10.91 -1.20
N VAL A 204 -17.12 -10.38 -2.43
CA VAL A 204 -18.01 -9.28 -2.83
C VAL A 204 -19.49 -9.67 -2.81
N GLN A 205 -19.82 -10.94 -3.02
CA GLN A 205 -21.19 -11.47 -2.87
C GLN A 205 -21.68 -11.43 -1.42
N GLY A 206 -20.80 -11.13 -0.44
CA GLY A 206 -21.16 -10.83 0.94
C GLY A 206 -21.50 -9.35 1.21
N SER A 207 -21.05 -8.41 0.37
CA SER A 207 -21.29 -6.96 0.54
C SER A 207 -22.31 -6.37 -0.44
N LEU A 208 -22.47 -6.95 -1.64
CA LEU A 208 -23.40 -6.46 -2.67
C LEU A 208 -24.77 -7.15 -2.65
N GLU A 209 -25.82 -6.41 -3.04
CA GLU A 209 -27.12 -6.99 -3.39
C GLU A 209 -26.98 -7.81 -4.67
N LYS A 210 -27.68 -8.95 -4.72
CA LYS A 210 -27.66 -9.88 -5.87
C LYS A 210 -29.05 -10.12 -6.44
N LYS A 211 -29.16 -10.14 -7.76
CA LYS A 211 -30.33 -10.56 -8.52
C LYS A 211 -29.91 -11.65 -9.52
N ALA A 212 -30.77 -12.64 -9.72
CA ALA A 212 -30.64 -13.51 -10.89
C ALA A 212 -31.48 -12.89 -12.00
N ASP A 213 -30.90 -12.72 -13.19
CA ASP A 213 -31.70 -12.43 -14.38
C ASP A 213 -32.42 -13.70 -14.87
N SER A 214 -33.49 -13.48 -15.63
CA SER A 214 -34.23 -14.46 -16.43
C SER A 214 -33.34 -15.44 -17.21
N ASN A 215 -32.17 -15.00 -17.68
CA ASN A 215 -31.22 -15.81 -18.44
C ASN A 215 -30.18 -16.56 -17.55
N GLY A 216 -30.33 -16.50 -16.22
CA GLY A 216 -29.49 -17.19 -15.25
C GLY A 216 -28.11 -16.56 -14.96
N SER A 217 -27.85 -15.35 -15.47
CA SER A 217 -26.70 -14.52 -15.07
C SER A 217 -26.90 -13.90 -13.68
N LYS A 218 -25.79 -13.67 -12.96
CA LYS A 218 -25.81 -12.95 -11.68
C LYS A 218 -25.63 -11.45 -11.95
N GLU A 219 -26.61 -10.66 -11.58
CA GLU A 219 -26.51 -9.21 -11.51
C GLU A 219 -26.15 -8.79 -10.09
N TYR A 220 -25.23 -7.83 -9.97
CA TYR A 220 -24.84 -7.23 -8.70
C TYR A 220 -25.24 -5.76 -8.65
N LYS A 221 -25.59 -5.29 -7.45
CA LYS A 221 -25.94 -3.89 -7.15
C LYS A 221 -25.32 -3.50 -5.81
N CYS A 222 -24.74 -2.31 -5.73
CA CYS A 222 -24.25 -1.78 -4.46
C CYS A 222 -25.43 -1.38 -3.53
N PRO A 223 -25.37 -1.68 -2.21
CA PRO A 223 -26.36 -1.19 -1.26
C PRO A 223 -26.35 0.34 -1.20
N GLN A 224 -27.52 0.96 -1.10
CA GLN A 224 -27.62 2.44 -1.10
C GLN A 224 -26.69 3.13 -0.08
N PRO A 225 -26.58 2.73 1.21
CA PRO A 225 -25.67 3.42 2.15
C PRO A 225 -24.19 3.26 1.79
N LEU A 226 -23.82 2.18 1.08
CA LEU A 226 -22.44 1.97 0.60
C LEU A 226 -22.17 2.81 -0.65
N ALA A 227 -23.13 2.95 -1.56
CA ALA A 227 -23.05 3.85 -2.70
C ALA A 227 -23.08 5.34 -2.31
N GLU A 228 -23.76 5.70 -1.21
CA GLU A 228 -23.75 7.08 -0.69
C GLU A 228 -22.37 7.50 -0.16
N LEU A 229 -21.57 6.56 0.37
CA LEU A 229 -20.17 6.79 0.74
C LEU A 229 -19.26 7.01 -0.48
N HIS A 230 -19.60 6.42 -1.63
CA HIS A 230 -18.84 6.51 -2.89
C HIS A 230 -19.22 7.73 -3.76
N ARG A 231 -20.06 8.65 -3.28
CA ARG A 231 -20.45 9.83 -4.07
C ARG A 231 -19.25 10.75 -4.33
N PRO A 232 -18.99 11.15 -5.59
CA PRO A 232 -17.92 12.09 -5.90
C PRO A 232 -18.19 13.46 -5.27
N LEU A 233 -17.16 14.07 -4.70
CA LEU A 233 -17.29 15.33 -3.95
C LEU A 233 -17.90 16.47 -4.79
N ASP A 234 -17.62 16.52 -6.10
CA ASP A 234 -18.23 17.50 -7.01
C ASP A 234 -19.76 17.38 -7.08
N CYS A 235 -20.31 16.16 -7.08
CA CYS A 235 -21.74 15.94 -7.01
C CYS A 235 -22.34 16.46 -5.70
N CYS A 236 -21.71 16.14 -4.56
CA CYS A 236 -22.16 16.61 -3.25
C CYS A 236 -22.13 18.15 -3.15
N ILE A 237 -21.07 18.78 -3.66
CA ILE A 237 -20.93 20.24 -3.75
C ILE A 237 -22.00 20.82 -4.70
N ARG A 238 -22.17 20.27 -5.90
CA ARG A 238 -23.16 20.70 -6.90
C ARG A 238 -24.59 20.59 -6.36
N GLN A 239 -24.95 19.47 -5.73
CA GLN A 239 -26.27 19.25 -5.15
C GLN A 239 -26.53 20.23 -3.98
N TRP A 240 -25.52 20.50 -3.15
CA TRP A 240 -25.59 21.52 -2.10
C TRP A 240 -25.74 22.93 -2.66
N LEU A 241 -24.94 23.30 -3.68
CA LEU A 241 -25.00 24.61 -4.35
C LEU A 241 -26.37 24.87 -4.98
N TYR A 242 -26.98 23.87 -5.64
CA TYR A 242 -28.34 24.01 -6.17
C TYR A 242 -29.38 24.15 -5.04
N ARG A 243 -29.28 23.33 -3.98
CA ARG A 243 -30.19 23.40 -2.81
C ARG A 243 -30.12 24.74 -2.08
N HIS A 244 -28.95 25.39 -2.07
CA HIS A 244 -28.70 26.64 -1.36
C HIS A 244 -28.40 27.83 -2.28
N ILE A 245 -28.83 27.78 -3.55
CA ILE A 245 -28.46 28.76 -4.59
C ILE A 245 -28.81 30.21 -4.21
N LEU A 246 -29.92 30.44 -3.52
CA LEU A 246 -30.35 31.75 -3.02
C LEU A 246 -29.44 32.27 -1.90
N LEU A 247 -28.91 31.39 -1.04
CA LEU A 247 -27.95 31.77 0.01
C LEU A 247 -26.58 32.09 -0.60
N VAL A 248 -26.12 31.27 -1.55
CA VAL A 248 -24.81 31.46 -2.23
C VAL A 248 -24.80 32.78 -3.01
N THR A 249 -25.85 33.06 -3.79
CA THR A 249 -26.01 34.32 -4.53
C THR A 249 -26.24 35.53 -3.61
N GLY A 250 -26.96 35.36 -2.49
CA GLY A 250 -27.11 36.38 -1.46
C GLY A 250 -25.77 36.76 -0.81
N VAL A 251 -24.99 35.77 -0.36
CA VAL A 251 -23.65 36.02 0.20
C VAL A 251 -22.71 36.66 -0.82
N PHE A 252 -22.71 36.20 -2.07
CA PHE A 252 -21.85 36.76 -3.12
C PHE A 252 -22.21 38.23 -3.44
N THR A 253 -23.51 38.56 -3.54
CA THR A 253 -23.94 39.95 -3.76
C THR A 253 -23.64 40.85 -2.56
N ILE A 254 -23.78 40.37 -1.32
CA ILE A 254 -23.36 41.09 -0.12
C ILE A 254 -21.85 41.38 -0.14
N VAL A 255 -21.01 40.40 -0.47
CA VAL A 255 -19.55 40.59 -0.58
C VAL A 255 -19.17 41.59 -1.67
N LEU A 256 -19.84 41.57 -2.83
CA LEU A 256 -19.64 42.57 -3.88
C LEU A 256 -20.07 43.98 -3.44
N CYS A 257 -21.19 44.11 -2.73
CA CYS A 257 -21.65 45.40 -2.18
C CYS A 257 -20.68 45.94 -1.12
N LEU A 258 -20.24 45.10 -0.18
CA LEU A 258 -19.28 45.49 0.86
C LEU A 258 -17.93 45.91 0.26
N THR A 259 -17.36 45.11 -0.65
CA THR A 259 -16.08 45.45 -1.29
C THR A 259 -16.16 46.73 -2.12
N ARG A 260 -17.27 46.98 -2.83
CA ARG A 260 -17.52 48.26 -3.51
C ARG A 260 -17.67 49.43 -2.52
N PHE A 261 -18.37 49.24 -1.41
CA PHE A 261 -18.53 50.27 -0.37
C PHE A 261 -17.18 50.64 0.28
N PHE A 262 -16.39 49.65 0.70
CA PHE A 262 -15.04 49.87 1.22
C PHE A 262 -14.12 50.55 0.19
N TRP A 263 -14.19 50.18 -1.10
CA TRP A 263 -13.44 50.84 -2.16
C TRP A 263 -13.82 52.32 -2.33
N ILE A 264 -15.12 52.65 -2.25
CA ILE A 264 -15.60 54.03 -2.31
C ILE A 264 -15.11 54.85 -1.11
N LEU A 265 -15.19 54.30 0.11
CA LEU A 265 -14.66 54.96 1.31
C LEU A 265 -13.15 55.17 1.23
N HIS A 266 -12.40 54.15 0.80
CA HIS A 266 -10.94 54.22 0.69
C HIS A 266 -10.51 55.23 -0.39
N ARG A 267 -11.20 55.29 -1.54
CA ARG A 267 -10.95 56.31 -2.57
C ARG A 267 -11.27 57.72 -2.06
N LYS A 268 -12.38 57.92 -1.33
CA LYS A 268 -12.69 59.22 -0.70
C LYS A 268 -11.59 59.66 0.27
N LYS A 269 -11.17 58.77 1.18
CA LYS A 269 -10.11 59.06 2.15
C LYS A 269 -8.77 59.38 1.47
N PHE A 270 -8.38 58.59 0.46
CA PHE A 270 -7.17 58.82 -0.33
C PHE A 270 -7.19 60.17 -1.08
N VAL A 271 -8.33 60.53 -1.69
CA VAL A 271 -8.47 61.81 -2.40
C VAL A 271 -8.35 63.00 -1.44
N SER A 272 -8.95 62.92 -0.23
CA SER A 272 -8.80 63.96 0.79
C SER A 272 -7.33 64.12 1.20
N THR A 273 -6.69 63.05 1.70
CA THR A 273 -5.33 63.13 2.25
C THR A 273 -4.23 63.34 1.21
N ARG A 274 -4.52 63.14 -0.09
CA ARG A 274 -3.63 63.57 -1.19
C ARG A 274 -3.92 65.01 -1.63
N ALA A 275 -5.17 65.48 -1.58
CA ALA A 275 -5.51 66.87 -1.87
C ALA A 275 -4.96 67.83 -0.80
N GLU A 276 -5.06 67.46 0.49
CA GLU A 276 -4.47 68.19 1.62
C GLU A 276 -2.97 68.43 1.39
N LYS A 277 -2.20 67.37 1.11
CA LYS A 277 -0.76 67.46 0.79
C LYS A 277 -0.44 68.30 -0.44
N LEU A 278 -1.26 68.19 -1.50
CA LEU A 278 -1.10 69.00 -2.71
C LEU A 278 -1.40 70.48 -2.46
N TYR A 279 -2.30 70.80 -1.53
CA TYR A 279 -2.55 72.16 -1.06
C TYR A 279 -1.37 72.69 -0.22
N ASP A 280 -0.78 71.88 0.66
CA ASP A 280 0.44 72.23 1.40
C ASP A 280 1.61 72.51 0.43
N GLU A 281 1.84 71.63 -0.55
CA GLU A 281 2.82 71.79 -1.64
C GLU A 281 2.58 73.07 -2.46
N VAL A 282 1.31 73.50 -2.67
CA VAL A 282 0.98 74.78 -3.31
C VAL A 282 1.33 75.97 -2.41
N CYS A 283 1.04 75.89 -1.10
CA CYS A 283 1.34 76.96 -0.15
C CYS A 283 2.84 77.23 -0.06
N GLU A 284 3.66 76.18 0.09
CA GLU A 284 5.13 76.29 0.11
C GLU A 284 5.67 76.96 -1.17
N ILE A 285 5.17 76.56 -2.34
CA ILE A 285 5.60 77.15 -3.63
C ILE A 285 5.19 78.62 -3.75
N LEU A 286 4.00 79.01 -3.29
CA LEU A 286 3.57 80.40 -3.32
C LEU A 286 4.40 81.26 -2.35
N GLU A 287 4.67 80.76 -1.14
CA GLU A 287 5.48 81.46 -0.14
C GLU A 287 6.93 81.63 -0.61
N GLU A 288 7.55 80.58 -1.15
CA GLU A 288 8.93 80.65 -1.68
C GLU A 288 9.04 81.66 -2.83
N ASN A 289 8.02 81.75 -3.70
CA ASN A 289 7.99 82.77 -4.75
C ASN A 289 7.73 84.19 -4.22
N ALA A 290 6.92 84.37 -3.18
CA ALA A 290 6.71 85.66 -2.52
C ALA A 290 7.99 86.15 -1.83
N VAL A 291 8.68 85.29 -1.09
CA VAL A 291 10.00 85.58 -0.47
C VAL A 291 11.06 85.87 -1.52
N ARG A 292 11.13 85.07 -2.60
CA ARG A 292 12.07 85.26 -3.72
C ARG A 292 11.83 86.57 -4.47
N ALA A 293 10.57 86.99 -4.65
CA ALA A 293 10.24 88.29 -5.23
C ALA A 293 10.70 89.44 -4.33
N ARG A 294 10.41 89.40 -3.02
CA ARG A 294 10.83 90.41 -2.04
C ARG A 294 12.35 90.53 -1.86
N THR A 295 13.08 89.43 -1.98
CA THR A 295 14.53 89.39 -1.74
C THR A 295 15.39 89.71 -2.96
N LYS A 296 14.91 89.45 -4.19
CA LYS A 296 15.68 89.64 -5.42
C LYS A 296 15.15 90.73 -6.35
N ASN A 297 13.96 91.30 -6.11
CA ASN A 297 13.25 92.28 -6.97
C ASN A 297 12.96 91.85 -8.43
N GLU A 298 13.54 90.75 -8.92
CA GLU A 298 13.37 90.24 -10.29
C GLU A 298 12.34 89.09 -10.39
N GLY A 299 11.81 88.63 -9.25
CA GLY A 299 10.82 87.55 -9.17
C GLY A 299 9.38 88.03 -9.33
N LYS A 300 8.51 87.19 -9.93
CA LYS A 300 7.05 87.40 -9.92
C LYS A 300 6.47 86.76 -8.65
N PRO A 301 5.73 87.50 -7.80
CA PRO A 301 5.11 86.95 -6.59
C PRO A 301 3.81 86.15 -6.88
N TRP A 302 3.67 85.58 -8.09
CA TRP A 302 2.46 84.89 -8.51
C TRP A 302 2.76 83.77 -9.49
N VAL A 303 1.98 82.70 -9.41
CA VAL A 303 2.10 81.49 -10.22
C VAL A 303 0.80 81.25 -11.00
N VAL A 304 0.85 80.53 -12.12
CA VAL A 304 -0.34 80.19 -12.92
C VAL A 304 -0.91 78.85 -12.45
N ALA A 305 -2.22 78.79 -12.15
CA ALA A 305 -2.86 77.60 -11.59
C ALA A 305 -2.66 76.32 -12.42
N SER A 306 -2.71 76.43 -13.76
CA SER A 306 -2.47 75.28 -14.65
C SER A 306 -1.03 74.76 -14.60
N TRP A 307 -0.04 75.62 -14.29
CA TRP A 307 1.35 75.20 -14.12
C TRP A 307 1.53 74.45 -12.80
N LEU A 308 0.93 74.92 -11.70
CA LEU A 308 0.93 74.20 -10.42
C LEU A 308 0.34 72.79 -10.59
N ARG A 309 -0.83 72.68 -11.22
CA ARG A 309 -1.46 71.38 -11.52
C ARG A 309 -0.55 70.45 -12.31
N ASP A 310 0.02 70.93 -13.41
CA ASP A 310 0.77 70.08 -14.34
C ASP A 310 2.18 69.76 -13.82
N HIS A 311 2.69 70.52 -12.84
CA HIS A 311 3.94 70.28 -12.11
C HIS A 311 3.75 69.29 -10.95
N LEU A 312 2.72 69.47 -10.11
CA LEU A 312 2.50 68.70 -8.88
C LEU A 312 1.80 67.34 -9.11
N LEU A 313 0.89 67.24 -10.08
CA LEU A 313 0.18 65.99 -10.34
C LEU A 313 1.01 65.03 -11.20
N LEU A 314 1.14 63.78 -10.73
CA LEU A 314 1.74 62.70 -11.51
C LEU A 314 0.89 62.40 -12.77
N PRO A 315 1.48 61.91 -13.88
CA PRO A 315 0.73 61.60 -15.12
C PRO A 315 -0.42 60.59 -14.97
N ARG A 316 -0.46 59.82 -13.88
CA ARG A 316 -1.61 58.99 -13.50
C ARG A 316 -2.71 59.80 -12.80
N GLU A 317 -2.33 60.62 -11.82
CA GLU A 317 -3.23 61.48 -11.03
C GLU A 317 -3.95 62.53 -11.88
N ARG A 318 -3.32 63.03 -12.96
CA ARG A 318 -3.95 63.97 -13.92
C ARG A 318 -5.21 63.43 -14.61
N LYS A 319 -5.49 62.13 -14.54
CA LYS A 319 -6.74 61.53 -15.05
C LYS A 319 -7.89 61.61 -14.04
N ASP A 320 -7.59 61.73 -12.75
CA ASP A 320 -8.56 61.84 -11.66
C ASP A 320 -8.91 63.32 -11.41
N TYR A 321 -9.79 63.88 -12.25
CA TYR A 321 -10.30 65.27 -12.10
C TYR A 321 -10.80 65.59 -10.67
N THR A 322 -11.36 64.59 -9.98
CA THR A 322 -11.83 64.72 -8.59
C THR A 322 -10.73 65.05 -7.57
N LEU A 323 -9.47 64.71 -7.85
CA LEU A 323 -8.35 65.06 -6.97
C LEU A 323 -8.03 66.56 -7.08
N TRP A 324 -7.78 67.05 -8.29
CA TRP A 324 -7.49 68.47 -8.49
C TRP A 324 -8.66 69.36 -8.10
N LYS A 325 -9.90 68.95 -8.37
CA LYS A 325 -11.08 69.70 -7.91
C LYS A 325 -11.10 69.87 -6.38
N LYS A 326 -10.65 68.87 -5.59
CA LYS A 326 -10.61 69.05 -4.13
C LYS A 326 -9.46 69.96 -3.67
N VAL A 327 -8.35 70.01 -4.41
CA VAL A 327 -7.29 71.00 -4.20
C VAL A 327 -7.81 72.42 -4.51
N GLU A 328 -8.53 72.60 -5.62
CA GLU A 328 -9.15 73.90 -5.98
C GLU A 328 -10.19 74.36 -4.95
N GLU A 329 -10.98 73.45 -4.36
CA GLU A 329 -11.86 73.76 -3.23
C GLU A 329 -11.07 74.25 -2.01
N LEU A 330 -10.00 73.55 -1.60
CA LEU A 330 -9.18 73.98 -0.45
C LEU A 330 -8.51 75.35 -0.68
N ILE A 331 -8.04 75.64 -1.90
CA ILE A 331 -7.47 76.94 -2.27
C ILE A 331 -8.54 78.05 -2.38
N GLN A 332 -9.81 77.71 -2.57
CA GLN A 332 -10.93 78.66 -2.50
C GLN A 332 -11.47 78.88 -1.08
N GLU A 333 -11.26 77.90 -0.18
CA GLU A 333 -11.58 77.98 1.24
C GLU A 333 -10.53 78.81 2.03
N ASP A 334 -9.27 78.87 1.58
CA ASP A 334 -8.22 79.69 2.20
C ASP A 334 -8.21 81.16 1.74
N SER A 335 -8.66 82.05 2.62
CA SER A 335 -8.71 83.50 2.39
C SER A 335 -7.35 84.19 2.26
N ARG A 336 -6.23 83.47 2.43
CA ARG A 336 -4.87 83.98 2.18
C ARG A 336 -4.48 83.94 0.71
N ILE A 337 -5.06 83.05 -0.10
CA ILE A 337 -4.59 82.79 -1.48
C ILE A 337 -5.39 83.58 -2.51
N ASP A 338 -4.75 84.58 -3.08
CA ASP A 338 -5.40 85.59 -3.92
C ASP A 338 -5.50 85.12 -5.39
N GLN A 339 -6.73 84.92 -5.89
CA GLN A 339 -7.01 84.33 -7.21
C GLN A 339 -7.50 85.37 -8.23
N TYR A 340 -6.68 85.68 -9.25
CA TYR A 340 -7.01 86.68 -10.27
C TYR A 340 -6.85 86.19 -11.71
N PRO A 341 -7.88 86.31 -12.57
CA PRO A 341 -7.73 86.09 -14.01
C PRO A 341 -6.84 87.19 -14.62
N LYS A 342 -5.91 86.80 -15.50
CA LYS A 342 -5.13 87.73 -16.32
C LYS A 342 -4.91 87.18 -17.72
N LEU A 343 -4.96 88.06 -18.72
CA LEU A 343 -4.56 87.73 -20.09
C LEU A 343 -3.04 87.51 -20.15
N ILE A 344 -2.62 86.32 -20.53
CA ILE A 344 -1.22 85.92 -20.71
C ILE A 344 -1.09 85.34 -22.12
N LYS A 345 -0.39 86.06 -23.02
CA LYS A 345 -0.27 85.72 -24.45
C LYS A 345 -1.62 85.56 -25.18
N GLY A 346 -2.63 86.35 -24.80
CA GLY A 346 -3.98 86.33 -25.40
C GLY A 346 -4.98 85.40 -24.71
N GLU A 347 -4.52 84.43 -23.91
CA GLU A 347 -5.37 83.51 -23.16
C GLU A 347 -5.64 84.03 -21.75
N SER A 348 -6.88 83.95 -21.26
CA SER A 348 -7.22 84.26 -19.87
C SER A 348 -6.81 83.10 -18.96
N LYS A 349 -5.93 83.37 -17.98
CA LYS A 349 -5.44 82.36 -17.04
C LYS A 349 -5.51 82.85 -15.60
N ILE A 350 -5.92 81.96 -14.70
CA ILE A 350 -5.98 82.21 -13.26
C ILE A 350 -4.54 82.23 -12.72
N ARG A 351 -4.22 83.29 -11.98
CA ARG A 351 -3.00 83.43 -11.19
C ARG A 351 -3.33 83.29 -9.71
N MET A 352 -2.44 82.66 -8.96
CA MET A 352 -2.48 82.53 -7.51
C MET A 352 -1.30 83.28 -6.89
N ALA A 353 -1.50 83.91 -5.73
CA ALA A 353 -0.51 84.68 -4.98
C ALA A 353 -0.77 84.58 -3.45
N LEU A 354 0.21 85.04 -2.67
CA LEU A 354 0.20 85.28 -1.21
C LEU A 354 0.75 86.70 -0.94
#